data_AF-Q2B082-F1
#
_entry.id   AF-Q2B082-F1
#
_cell.length_a   1.000
_cell.length_b   1.000
_cell.length_c   1.000
_cell.angle_alpha   90.00
_cell.angle_beta   90.00
_cell.angle_gamma   90.00
#
_symmetry.space_group_name_H-M   'P 1'
#
loop_
_entity.id
_entity.type
_entity.pdbx_description
1 polymer ?
#
loop_
_entity_poly.entity_id
_entity_poly.type
_entity_poly.pdbx_seq_one_letter_code
_entity_poly.pdbx_strand_id
1 'polypeptide(L)'
;MTPAGVVNLLNFGHEVFIETQAGMGSGFTDEDYTAAGAKILNSAEEAWSMEMVMKVKEPLPSEYAYFREGLILFTYLHLAPEPELTKALIDHKVVGIAYETVQLANHALPLLTPMSEVAGRMASQIGAQFLEKVHGGKGILLSGVPGVQRGKVTIIGGGVAGTNA
;
A
#
# COMPACT_ATOMS: atom_id res chain seq x y z
N MET A 1 -4.90 1.74 -7.54
CA MET A 1 -6.21 2.06 -8.12
C MET A 1 -6.92 0.74 -8.43
N THR A 2 -8.25 0.67 -8.39
CA THR A 2 -9.02 -0.47 -8.91
C THR A 2 -9.90 0.00 -10.07
N PRO A 3 -10.41 -0.89 -10.94
CA PRO A 3 -11.35 -0.50 -12.00
C PRO A 3 -12.57 0.28 -11.49
N ALA A 4 -13.09 -0.04 -10.31
CA ALA A 4 -14.18 0.74 -9.69
C ALA A 4 -13.77 2.19 -9.34
N GLY A 5 -12.51 2.39 -8.91
CA GLY A 5 -11.95 3.73 -8.69
C GLY A 5 -11.81 4.54 -9.97
N VAL A 6 -11.47 3.86 -11.09
CA VAL A 6 -11.44 4.48 -12.43
C VAL A 6 -12.81 5.02 -12.81
N VAL A 7 -13.86 4.21 -12.69
CA VAL A 7 -15.24 4.63 -13.00
C VAL A 7 -15.64 5.87 -12.20
N ASN A 8 -15.31 5.89 -10.90
CA ASN A 8 -15.62 7.04 -10.06
C ASN A 8 -14.91 8.31 -10.52
N LEU A 9 -13.61 8.25 -10.84
CA LEU A 9 -12.87 9.43 -11.32
C LEU A 9 -13.40 9.94 -12.66
N LEU A 10 -13.73 9.04 -13.59
CA LEU A 10 -14.34 9.41 -14.88
C LEU A 10 -15.70 10.09 -14.68
N ASN A 11 -16.52 9.63 -13.73
CA ASN A 11 -17.81 10.26 -13.41
C ASN A 11 -17.66 11.70 -12.89
N PHE A 12 -16.52 12.04 -12.31
CA PHE A 12 -16.18 13.41 -11.90
C PHE A 12 -15.42 14.21 -12.98
N GLY A 13 -15.32 13.67 -14.20
CA GLY A 13 -14.73 14.37 -15.34
C GLY A 13 -13.21 14.28 -15.45
N HIS A 14 -12.57 13.37 -14.70
CA HIS A 14 -11.13 13.14 -14.79
C HIS A 14 -10.79 12.09 -15.85
N GLU A 15 -9.62 12.21 -16.45
CA GLU A 15 -9.03 11.13 -17.25
C GLU A 15 -8.13 10.27 -16.36
N VAL A 16 -8.15 8.95 -16.56
CA VAL A 16 -7.34 8.01 -15.79
C VAL A 16 -6.43 7.23 -16.73
N PHE A 17 -5.16 7.22 -16.40
CA PHE A 17 -4.13 6.52 -17.15
C PHE A 17 -3.47 5.47 -16.26
N ILE A 18 -3.26 4.27 -16.80
CA ILE A 18 -2.72 3.12 -16.06
C ILE A 18 -1.58 2.54 -16.90
N GLU A 19 -0.40 2.34 -16.30
CA GLU A 19 0.67 1.59 -16.94
C GLU A 19 0.22 0.14 -17.18
N THR A 20 0.54 -0.40 -18.36
CA THR A 20 0.26 -1.80 -18.69
C THR A 20 0.76 -2.74 -17.59
N GLN A 21 -0.05 -3.75 -17.27
CA GLN A 21 0.23 -4.76 -16.24
C GLN A 21 0.25 -4.26 -14.78
N ALA A 22 -0.01 -2.98 -14.50
CA ALA A 22 0.06 -2.43 -13.14
C ALA A 22 -0.92 -3.08 -12.14
N GLY A 23 -2.05 -3.62 -12.62
CA GLY A 23 -3.04 -4.30 -11.78
C GLY A 23 -2.88 -5.81 -11.65
N MET A 24 -2.00 -6.45 -12.43
CA MET A 24 -1.99 -7.90 -12.58
C MET A 24 -1.73 -8.63 -11.26
N GLY A 25 -0.82 -8.11 -10.43
CA GLY A 25 -0.55 -8.66 -9.09
C GLY A 25 -1.72 -8.54 -8.11
N SER A 26 -2.71 -7.71 -8.42
CA SER A 26 -3.96 -7.55 -7.65
C SER A 26 -5.17 -8.19 -8.32
N GLY A 27 -4.98 -8.92 -9.43
CA GLY A 27 -6.05 -9.61 -10.15
C GLY A 27 -6.88 -8.72 -11.08
N PHE A 28 -6.37 -7.55 -11.48
CA PHE A 28 -7.03 -6.69 -12.47
C PHE A 28 -6.20 -6.63 -13.75
N THR A 29 -6.78 -7.03 -14.87
CA THR A 29 -6.08 -7.00 -16.17
C THR A 29 -6.18 -5.62 -16.82
N ASP A 30 -5.39 -5.41 -17.88
CA ASP A 30 -5.46 -4.17 -18.68
C ASP A 30 -6.84 -4.02 -19.35
N GLU A 31 -7.49 -5.13 -19.69
CA GLU A 31 -8.86 -5.16 -20.21
C GLU A 31 -9.87 -4.70 -19.16
N ASP A 32 -9.72 -5.10 -17.89
CA ASP A 32 -10.60 -4.63 -16.81
C ASP A 32 -10.54 -3.11 -16.65
N TYR A 33 -9.33 -2.54 -16.72
CA TYR A 33 -9.12 -1.09 -16.67
C TYR A 33 -9.67 -0.39 -17.90
N THR A 34 -9.45 -0.94 -19.09
CA THR A 34 -9.97 -0.39 -20.35
C THR A 34 -11.51 -0.43 -20.35
N ALA A 35 -12.12 -1.52 -19.89
CA ALA A 35 -13.57 -1.65 -19.75
C ALA A 35 -14.15 -0.65 -18.74
N ALA A 36 -13.38 -0.28 -17.71
CA ALA A 36 -13.72 0.78 -16.77
C ALA A 36 -13.50 2.20 -17.34
N GLY A 37 -12.88 2.35 -18.51
CA GLY A 37 -12.65 3.63 -19.20
C GLY A 37 -11.27 4.25 -18.99
N ALA A 38 -10.33 3.55 -18.35
CA ALA A 38 -8.94 4.01 -18.27
C ALA A 38 -8.22 3.88 -19.61
N LYS A 39 -7.19 4.70 -19.80
CA LYS A 39 -6.25 4.62 -20.92
C LYS A 39 -5.01 3.84 -20.47
N ILE A 40 -4.68 2.75 -21.17
CA ILE A 40 -3.47 1.97 -20.90
C ILE A 40 -2.27 2.63 -21.56
N LEU A 41 -1.20 2.81 -20.79
CA LEU A 41 0.08 3.37 -21.21
C LEU A 41 1.14 2.27 -21.31
N ASN A 42 2.12 2.44 -22.19
CA ASN A 42 3.10 1.39 -22.47
C ASN A 42 4.35 1.46 -21.58
N SER A 43 4.50 2.54 -20.80
CA SER A 43 5.69 2.77 -19.98
C SER A 43 5.37 3.52 -18.68
N ALA A 44 6.20 3.26 -17.67
CA ALA A 44 6.20 4.02 -16.43
C ALA A 44 6.44 5.53 -16.69
N GLU A 45 7.31 5.88 -17.63
CA GLU A 45 7.59 7.29 -17.98
C GLU A 45 6.33 8.04 -18.41
N GLU A 46 5.52 7.43 -19.29
CA GLU A 46 4.23 7.99 -19.70
C GLU A 46 3.30 8.14 -18.48
N ALA A 47 3.22 7.13 -17.61
CA ALA A 47 2.36 7.17 -16.43
C ALA A 47 2.79 8.26 -15.43
N TRP A 48 4.10 8.44 -15.24
CA TRP A 48 4.65 9.48 -14.38
C TRP A 48 4.46 10.89 -14.94
N SER A 49 4.27 11.05 -16.26
CA SER A 49 4.07 12.36 -16.90
C SER A 49 2.73 13.03 -16.58
N MET A 50 1.78 12.31 -15.95
CA MET A 50 0.45 12.80 -15.56
C MET A 50 0.50 13.78 -14.40
N GLU A 51 -0.41 14.78 -14.38
CA GLU A 51 -0.47 15.84 -13.36
C GLU A 51 -0.44 15.32 -11.92
N MET A 52 -1.13 14.19 -11.69
CA MET A 52 -1.16 13.50 -10.42
C MET A 52 -0.81 12.03 -10.61
N VAL A 53 0.15 11.54 -9.81
CA VAL A 53 0.55 10.14 -9.74
C VAL A 53 0.06 9.53 -8.44
N MET A 54 -0.77 8.49 -8.55
CA MET A 54 -1.26 7.72 -7.41
C MET A 54 -0.51 6.38 -7.36
N LYS A 55 0.17 6.12 -6.24
CA LYS A 55 0.94 4.88 -6.03
C LYS A 55 0.54 4.21 -4.72
N VAL A 56 1.12 3.03 -4.47
CA VAL A 56 1.04 2.31 -3.19
C VAL A 56 2.26 2.62 -2.33
N LYS A 57 3.48 2.42 -2.85
CA LYS A 57 4.73 2.62 -2.11
C LYS A 57 5.44 3.91 -2.50
N GLU A 58 6.41 4.28 -1.68
CA GLU A 58 7.31 5.39 -1.90
C GLU A 58 8.09 5.21 -3.20
N PRO A 59 8.45 6.31 -3.90
CA PRO A 59 9.30 6.23 -5.07
C PRO A 59 10.69 5.69 -4.71
N LEU A 60 11.22 4.83 -5.56
CA LEU A 60 12.59 4.33 -5.47
C LEU A 60 13.57 5.24 -6.22
N PRO A 61 14.89 5.15 -5.97
CA PRO A 61 15.89 5.99 -6.65
C PRO A 61 15.80 5.97 -8.18
N SER A 62 15.43 4.82 -8.78
CA SER A 62 15.22 4.69 -10.22
C SER A 62 14.05 5.51 -10.76
N GLU A 63 13.12 5.92 -9.91
CA GLU A 63 11.92 6.68 -10.27
C GLU A 63 12.12 8.20 -10.06
N TYR A 64 13.20 8.62 -9.40
CA TYR A 64 13.44 10.05 -9.12
C TYR A 64 13.61 10.89 -10.38
N ALA A 65 14.08 10.27 -11.47
CA ALA A 65 14.22 10.92 -12.77
C ALA A 65 12.88 11.41 -13.35
N TYR A 66 11.74 10.90 -12.84
CA TYR A 66 10.42 11.30 -13.28
C TYR A 66 9.82 12.48 -12.48
N PHE A 67 10.50 12.91 -11.41
CA PHE A 67 10.03 14.04 -10.62
C PHE A 67 10.14 15.35 -11.39
N ARG A 68 9.15 16.21 -11.19
CA ARG A 68 9.08 17.55 -11.80
C ARG A 68 8.29 18.50 -10.93
N GLU A 69 8.56 19.79 -11.13
CA GLU A 69 7.86 20.85 -10.42
C GLU A 69 6.36 20.79 -10.72
N GLY A 70 5.55 20.82 -9.66
CA GLY A 70 4.08 20.80 -9.76
C GLY A 70 3.44 19.40 -9.86
N LEU A 71 4.23 18.32 -9.95
CA LEU A 71 3.69 16.96 -9.86
C LEU A 71 3.03 16.75 -8.49
N ILE A 72 1.78 16.28 -8.48
CA ILE A 72 1.11 15.80 -7.27
C ILE A 72 1.39 14.31 -7.11
N LEU A 73 2.10 13.94 -6.05
CA LEU A 73 2.37 12.54 -5.73
C LEU A 73 1.54 12.14 -4.50
N PHE A 74 0.63 11.18 -4.68
CA PHE A 74 -0.23 10.69 -3.59
C PHE A 74 0.01 9.20 -3.37
N THR A 75 0.71 8.87 -2.28
CA THR A 75 1.19 7.50 -1.98
C THR A 75 1.61 7.38 -0.51
N TYR A 76 1.98 6.19 -0.02
CA TYR A 76 2.75 6.07 1.21
C TYR A 76 4.17 6.59 0.96
N LEU A 77 4.67 7.49 1.80
CA LEU A 77 6.00 8.08 1.61
C LEU A 77 7.01 7.70 2.69
N HIS A 78 6.55 7.57 3.94
CA HIS A 78 7.38 7.25 5.10
C HIS A 78 8.66 8.10 5.16
N LEU A 79 8.53 9.41 4.99
CA LEU A 79 9.68 10.31 4.76
C LEU A 79 10.65 10.40 5.94
N ALA A 80 10.20 10.17 7.17
CA ALA A 80 11.04 10.33 8.37
C ALA A 80 12.34 9.48 8.34
N PRO A 81 12.31 8.19 7.94
CA PRO A 81 13.52 7.40 7.71
C PRO A 81 14.17 7.54 6.32
N GLU A 82 13.64 8.36 5.40
CA GLU A 82 14.04 8.39 3.98
C GLU A 82 14.59 9.77 3.55
N PRO A 83 15.82 10.15 3.98
CA PRO A 83 16.37 11.48 3.71
C PRO A 83 16.67 11.72 2.22
N GLU A 84 17.06 10.68 1.48
CA GLU A 84 17.36 10.80 0.04
C GLU A 84 16.10 11.07 -0.78
N LEU A 85 15.03 10.31 -0.53
CA LEU A 85 13.72 10.55 -1.14
C LEU A 85 13.20 11.95 -0.77
N THR A 86 13.28 12.31 0.52
CA THR A 86 12.83 13.62 1.01
C THR A 86 13.56 14.74 0.27
N LYS A 87 14.89 14.63 0.12
CA LYS A 87 15.69 15.59 -0.63
C LYS A 87 15.29 15.63 -2.11
N ALA A 88 15.11 14.48 -2.75
CA ALA A 88 14.71 14.40 -4.16
C ALA A 88 13.35 15.07 -4.42
N LEU A 89 12.37 14.87 -3.55
CA LEU A 89 11.06 15.52 -3.63
C LEU A 89 11.15 17.04 -3.47
N ILE A 90 11.98 17.53 -2.53
CA ILE A 90 12.22 18.96 -2.32
C ILE A 90 12.94 19.59 -3.52
N ASP A 91 14.03 18.97 -3.97
CA ASP A 91 14.85 19.47 -5.08
C ASP A 91 14.02 19.64 -6.37
N HIS A 92 13.05 18.74 -6.60
CA HIS A 92 12.16 18.79 -7.75
C HIS A 92 10.82 19.49 -7.49
N LYS A 93 10.60 20.02 -6.27
CA LYS A 93 9.36 20.71 -5.86
C LYS A 93 8.09 19.90 -6.16
N VAL A 94 8.14 18.61 -5.85
CA VAL A 94 6.98 17.71 -5.94
C VAL A 94 6.01 18.01 -4.79
N VAL A 95 4.72 18.05 -5.09
CA VAL A 95 3.66 18.13 -4.08
C VAL A 95 3.39 16.72 -3.56
N GLY A 96 4.15 16.31 -2.54
CA GLY A 96 4.01 15.00 -1.90
C GLY A 96 2.91 14.98 -0.84
N ILE A 97 1.89 14.15 -1.02
CA ILE A 97 0.82 13.89 -0.06
C ILE A 97 1.00 12.44 0.44
N ALA A 98 1.35 12.29 1.71
CA ALA A 98 1.61 11.00 2.33
C ALA A 98 0.34 10.38 2.93
N TYR A 99 -0.08 9.20 2.46
CA TYR A 99 -1.28 8.50 2.96
C TYR A 99 -1.28 8.34 4.48
N GLU A 100 -0.15 7.94 5.05
CA GLU A 100 0.02 7.69 6.49
C GLU A 100 -0.05 8.94 7.37
N THR A 101 -0.14 10.12 6.77
CA THR A 101 -0.22 11.41 7.48
C THR A 101 -1.52 12.16 7.24
N VAL A 102 -2.37 11.69 6.31
CA VAL A 102 -3.72 12.22 6.16
C VAL A 102 -4.50 11.91 7.44
N GLN A 103 -4.83 12.96 8.18
CA GLN A 103 -5.37 12.86 9.53
C GLN A 103 -6.68 13.63 9.65
N LEU A 104 -7.69 13.00 10.25
CA LEU A 104 -8.95 13.63 10.61
C LEU A 104 -8.82 14.47 11.89
N ALA A 105 -9.79 15.33 12.18
CA ALA A 105 -9.77 16.16 13.39
C ALA A 105 -9.74 15.36 14.72
N ASN A 106 -10.17 14.09 14.70
CA ASN A 106 -10.09 13.17 15.83
C ASN A 106 -8.75 12.41 15.91
N HIS A 107 -7.73 12.84 15.16
CA HIS A 107 -6.42 12.23 15.02
C HIS A 107 -6.37 10.84 14.36
N ALA A 108 -7.50 10.33 13.85
CA ALA A 108 -7.49 9.08 13.10
C ALA A 108 -6.78 9.21 11.76
N LEU A 109 -6.11 8.14 11.33
CA LEU A 109 -5.38 8.02 10.06
C LEU A 109 -6.15 7.10 9.10
N PRO A 110 -7.22 7.58 8.44
CA PRO A 110 -8.17 6.73 7.71
C PRO A 110 -7.54 5.93 6.56
N LEU A 111 -6.45 6.43 5.97
CA LEU A 111 -5.78 5.74 4.87
C LEU A 111 -4.82 4.65 5.38
N LEU A 112 -4.33 4.77 6.62
CA LEU A 112 -3.44 3.80 7.28
C LEU A 112 -4.21 2.67 7.98
N THR A 113 -5.42 2.94 8.47
CA THR A 113 -6.23 1.98 9.22
C THR A 113 -6.44 0.65 8.47
N PRO A 114 -6.86 0.61 7.19
CA PRO A 114 -7.10 -0.65 6.50
C PRO A 114 -5.84 -1.53 6.39
N MET A 115 -4.68 -0.92 6.16
CA MET A 115 -3.41 -1.65 6.10
C MET A 115 -3.00 -2.20 7.46
N SER A 116 -3.29 -1.45 8.53
CA SER A 116 -3.04 -1.91 9.91
C SER A 116 -3.90 -3.13 10.27
N GLU A 117 -5.17 -3.16 9.84
CA GLU A 117 -6.06 -4.31 10.07
C GLU A 117 -5.56 -5.56 9.35
N VAL A 118 -5.20 -5.43 8.06
CA VAL A 118 -4.64 -6.54 7.27
C VAL A 118 -3.35 -7.05 7.90
N ALA A 119 -2.43 -6.15 8.26
CA ALA A 119 -1.17 -6.53 8.90
C ALA A 119 -1.38 -7.30 10.21
N GLY A 120 -2.31 -6.84 11.06
CA GLY A 120 -2.66 -7.53 12.30
C GLY A 120 -3.17 -8.96 12.05
N ARG A 121 -4.14 -9.13 11.15
CA ARG A 121 -4.70 -10.46 10.82
C ARG A 121 -3.66 -11.39 10.22
N MET A 122 -2.81 -10.86 9.33
CA MET A 122 -1.73 -11.63 8.71
C MET A 122 -0.66 -12.03 9.73
N ALA A 123 -0.35 -11.19 10.72
CA ALA A 123 0.65 -11.51 11.74
C ALA A 123 0.34 -12.83 12.47
N SER A 124 -0.92 -13.06 12.82
CA SER A 124 -1.34 -14.29 13.49
C SER A 124 -1.32 -15.52 12.55
N GLN A 125 -1.69 -15.35 11.28
CA GLN A 125 -1.62 -16.44 10.29
C GLN A 125 -0.17 -16.85 10.00
N ILE A 126 0.68 -15.87 9.71
CA ILE A 126 2.10 -16.08 9.41
C ILE A 126 2.84 -16.58 10.66
N GLY A 127 2.53 -16.03 11.83
CA GLY A 127 3.07 -16.51 13.11
C GLY A 127 2.73 -17.97 13.37
N ALA A 128 1.49 -18.40 13.08
CA ALA A 128 1.09 -19.80 13.18
C ALA A 128 1.89 -20.70 12.22
N GLN A 129 2.05 -20.28 10.96
CA GLN A 129 2.84 -21.00 9.97
C GLN A 129 4.29 -21.18 10.42
N PHE A 130 4.94 -20.12 10.91
CA PHE A 130 6.33 -20.20 11.36
C PHE A 130 6.52 -20.93 12.71
N LEU A 131 5.44 -21.26 13.42
CA LEU A 131 5.53 -22.18 14.55
C LEU A 131 5.65 -23.64 14.12
N GLU A 132 5.35 -23.99 12.87
CA GLU A 132 5.46 -25.36 12.36
C GLU A 132 6.91 -25.85 12.27
N LYS A 133 7.13 -27.15 12.48
CA LYS A 133 8.47 -27.74 12.43
C LYS A 133 9.13 -27.64 11.06
N VAL A 134 8.36 -27.79 9.99
CA VAL A 134 8.85 -27.71 8.60
C VAL A 134 9.38 -26.31 8.25
N HIS A 135 8.90 -25.29 8.96
CA HIS A 135 9.37 -23.91 8.86
C HIS A 135 10.43 -23.56 9.93
N GLY A 136 10.99 -24.55 10.63
CA GLY A 136 12.02 -24.37 11.66
C GLY A 136 11.48 -23.97 13.04
N GLY A 137 10.16 -23.89 13.19
CA GLY A 137 9.49 -23.52 14.43
C GLY A 137 9.54 -24.59 15.53
N LYS A 138 8.90 -24.27 16.66
CA LYS A 138 8.85 -25.18 17.82
C LYS A 138 7.92 -26.37 17.62
N GLY A 139 7.11 -26.39 16.56
CA GLY A 139 6.07 -27.40 16.33
C GLY A 139 4.83 -27.19 17.20
N ILE A 140 4.47 -25.94 17.46
CA ILE A 140 3.35 -25.61 18.36
C ILE A 140 2.09 -25.34 17.52
N LEU A 141 1.06 -26.15 17.74
CA LEU A 141 -0.29 -25.83 17.27
C LEU A 141 -0.91 -24.79 18.22
N LEU A 142 -1.13 -23.57 17.74
CA LEU A 142 -1.62 -22.45 18.57
C LEU A 142 -2.93 -22.79 19.31
N SER A 143 -3.89 -23.42 18.62
CA SER A 143 -5.18 -23.81 19.20
C SER A 143 -5.09 -24.93 20.24
N GLY A 144 -4.00 -25.69 20.22
CA GLY A 144 -3.86 -26.94 20.96
C GLY A 144 -4.93 -27.97 20.59
N VAL A 145 -5.04 -29.02 21.40
CA VAL A 145 -6.11 -30.03 21.37
C VAL A 145 -6.46 -30.41 22.82
N PRO A 146 -7.62 -31.03 23.10
CA PRO A 146 -7.97 -31.47 24.46
C PRO A 146 -6.84 -32.29 25.10
N GLY A 147 -6.43 -31.91 26.32
CA GLY A 147 -5.33 -32.55 27.05
C GLY A 147 -3.93 -32.02 26.73
N VAL A 148 -3.78 -31.05 25.82
CA VAL A 148 -2.48 -30.46 25.43
C VAL A 148 -2.50 -28.94 25.64
N GLN A 149 -1.39 -28.38 26.12
CA GLN A 149 -1.25 -26.93 26.30
C GLN A 149 -1.34 -26.17 24.98
N ARG A 150 -2.05 -25.04 24.99
CA ARG A 150 -2.13 -24.10 23.87
C ARG A 150 -0.87 -23.26 23.73
N GLY A 151 -0.65 -22.73 22.53
CA GLY A 151 0.36 -21.68 22.33
C GLY A 151 0.00 -20.41 23.11
N LYS A 152 1.02 -19.69 23.58
CA LYS A 152 0.86 -18.37 24.20
C LYS A 152 1.34 -17.30 23.23
N VAL A 153 0.43 -16.39 22.87
CA VAL A 153 0.72 -15.23 22.02
C VAL A 153 0.87 -14.00 22.93
N THR A 154 1.85 -13.14 22.64
CA THR A 154 2.04 -11.85 23.32
C THR A 154 2.01 -10.76 22.27
N ILE A 155 1.08 -9.82 22.42
CA ILE A 155 0.91 -8.67 21.52
C ILE A 155 1.41 -7.42 22.25
N ILE A 156 2.34 -6.69 21.64
CA ILE A 156 2.91 -5.46 22.20
C ILE A 156 2.33 -4.27 21.44
N GLY A 157 1.38 -3.57 22.06
CA GLY A 157 0.66 -2.43 21.48
C GLY A 157 -0.80 -2.76 21.16
N GLY A 158 -1.74 -2.11 21.85
CA GLY A 158 -3.19 -2.32 21.69
C GLY A 158 -3.87 -1.43 20.65
N GLY A 159 -3.14 -0.99 19.62
CA GLY A 159 -3.69 -0.20 18.51
C GLY A 159 -4.50 -1.06 17.52
N VAL A 160 -4.81 -0.51 16.34
CA VAL A 160 -5.59 -1.21 15.30
C VAL A 160 -4.96 -2.54 14.91
N ALA A 161 -3.65 -2.56 14.61
CA ALA A 161 -2.94 -3.77 14.22
C ALA A 161 -2.92 -4.82 15.35
N GLY A 162 -2.59 -4.40 16.57
CA GLY A 162 -2.54 -5.32 17.72
C GLY A 162 -3.92 -5.85 18.14
N THR A 163 -4.99 -5.09 17.94
CA THR A 163 -6.37 -5.56 18.19
C THR A 163 -6.82 -6.58 17.13
N ASN A 164 -6.30 -6.49 15.91
CA ASN A 164 -6.62 -7.42 14.82
C ASN A 164 -5.74 -8.69 14.82
N ALA A 165 -4.63 -8.69 15.58
CA ALA A 165 -3.74 -9.83 15.75
C ALA A 165 -4.29 -10.78 16.83
#